data_AF-A0A973DYI5-F1
#
_entry.id   AF-A0A973DYI5-F1
#
_cell.length_a   1.000
_cell.length_b   1.000
_cell.length_c   1.000
_cell.angle_alpha   90.00
_cell.angle_beta   90.00
_cell.angle_gamma   90.00
#
_symmetry.space_group_name_H-M   'P 1'
#
loop_
_entity.id
_entity.type
_entity.pdbx_description
1 polymer ?
#
loop_
_entity_poly.entity_id
_entity_poly.type
_entity_poly.pdbx_seq_one_letter_code
_entity_poly.pdbx_strand_id
1 'polypeptide(L)'
;MDKQSNEYQSGLISALTHIDIAQHIALDDASKTKGDDGQDLMSDAKSFEKAFSYLKDLQQLTHGTAQERAIHALDREQIVKMANLTRPLPTGQHVSLLKPTDSQLDLAAIVHNLNNLTRFGGSAQYINRKPYTVAHHLLTGFLIINRDIPRDGTPPVSDLNKYWLAHDMQEGSLGFDMIRPHKDLFKILAGWDIFKYIEDIHSAAIHKKLGLQWPVPQDVAAQVKEIDDICCVSEGMYLLTNTPTDLNVKAEPVDSEFFNELMEYQNQMEVYTLSRHLFVCFEKMFPEAFKDLMPVLGFDSATTFKIIADQAGANFEVQNV
;
A
#
# COMPACT_ATOMS: atom_id res chain seq x y z
N MET A 1 29.78 3.84 38.80
CA MET A 1 28.31 3.85 38.96
C MET A 1 27.92 5.20 39.55
N ASP A 2 26.79 5.74 39.10
CA ASP A 2 26.02 6.89 39.65
C ASP A 2 26.48 8.33 39.44
N LYS A 3 26.42 8.78 38.18
CA LYS A 3 26.02 10.17 37.85
C LYS A 3 24.98 10.24 36.72
N GLN A 4 25.01 9.31 35.77
CA GLN A 4 24.03 9.24 34.66
C GLN A 4 22.62 8.79 35.08
N SER A 5 22.45 8.10 36.21
CA SER A 5 21.12 7.67 36.69
C SER A 5 20.31 8.82 37.31
N ASN A 6 20.98 9.84 37.87
CA ASN A 6 20.31 10.99 38.49
C ASN A 6 19.81 12.03 37.48
N GLU A 7 20.50 12.24 36.35
CA GLU A 7 19.99 13.11 35.26
C GLU A 7 18.79 12.48 34.53
N TYR A 8 18.75 11.15 34.43
CA TYR A 8 17.62 10.42 33.85
C TYR A 8 16.36 10.53 34.72
N GLN A 9 16.50 10.49 36.04
CA GLN A 9 15.36 10.66 36.95
C GLN A 9 14.90 12.11 37.05
N SER A 10 15.79 13.11 36.97
CA SER A 10 15.37 14.53 36.98
C SER A 10 14.66 14.93 35.68
N GLY A 11 15.06 14.36 34.54
CA GLY A 11 14.38 14.55 33.25
C GLY A 11 12.98 13.92 33.22
N LEU A 12 12.83 12.73 33.79
CA LEU A 12 11.55 12.03 33.89
C LEU A 12 10.56 12.78 34.79
N ILE A 13 11.03 13.32 35.92
CA ILE A 13 10.21 14.12 36.83
C ILE A 13 9.79 15.42 36.14
N SER A 14 10.69 16.12 35.44
CA SER A 14 10.36 17.35 34.69
C SER A 14 9.36 17.12 33.56
N ALA A 15 9.44 15.98 32.85
CA ALA A 15 8.51 15.63 31.78
C ALA A 15 7.10 15.30 32.32
N LEU A 16 7.03 14.63 33.48
CA LEU A 16 5.77 14.36 34.17
C LEU A 16 5.12 15.63 34.73
N THR A 17 5.90 16.61 35.23
CA THR A 17 5.35 17.91 35.64
C THR A 17 4.79 18.70 34.46
N HIS A 18 5.36 18.59 33.26
CA HIS A 18 4.83 19.25 32.07
C HIS A 18 3.56 18.57 31.53
N ILE A 19 3.38 17.27 31.75
CA ILE A 19 2.16 16.54 31.42
C ILE A 19 0.99 16.97 32.33
N ASP A 20 1.23 17.15 33.63
CA ASP A 20 0.21 17.66 34.57
C ASP A 20 -0.16 19.13 34.28
N ILE A 21 0.82 19.96 33.88
CA ILE A 21 0.57 21.36 33.51
C ILE A 21 -0.24 21.45 32.20
N ALA A 22 0.07 20.62 31.20
CA ALA A 22 -0.68 20.61 29.94
C ALA A 22 -2.12 20.09 30.11
N GLN A 23 -2.32 19.09 30.98
CA GLN A 23 -3.65 18.62 31.36
C GLN A 23 -4.45 19.68 32.13
N HIS A 24 -3.80 20.42 33.04
CA HIS A 24 -4.46 21.50 33.76
C HIS A 24 -4.81 22.69 32.85
N ILE A 25 -3.93 23.10 31.94
CA ILE A 25 -4.21 24.20 31.00
C ILE A 25 -5.36 23.84 30.05
N ALA A 26 -5.40 22.60 29.54
CA ALA A 26 -6.46 22.15 28.64
C ALA A 26 -7.84 22.06 29.31
N LEU A 27 -7.90 21.67 30.59
CA LEU A 27 -9.14 21.63 31.37
C LEU A 27 -9.58 23.02 31.85
N ASP A 28 -8.64 23.93 32.12
CA ASP A 28 -8.93 25.27 32.59
C ASP A 28 -9.42 26.19 31.45
N ASP A 29 -8.89 26.04 30.22
CA ASP A 29 -9.36 26.77 29.02
C ASP A 29 -10.74 26.31 28.52
N ALA A 30 -11.03 25.00 28.62
CA ALA A 30 -12.36 24.45 28.29
C ALA A 30 -13.45 24.91 29.27
N SER A 31 -13.07 25.27 30.51
CA SER A 31 -14.00 25.76 31.53
C SER A 31 -14.32 27.26 31.42
N LYS A 32 -13.45 28.03 30.76
CA LYS A 32 -13.51 29.52 30.72
C LYS A 32 -14.17 30.10 29.46
N THR A 33 -14.45 29.30 28.44
CA THR A 33 -15.03 29.77 27.17
C THR A 33 -16.48 29.32 27.00
N LYS A 34 -17.38 29.81 27.88
CA LYS A 34 -18.83 29.85 27.60
C LYS A 34 -19.15 31.08 26.74
N GLY A 35 -18.74 31.04 25.48
CA GLY A 35 -19.23 31.93 24.42
C GLY A 35 -20.03 31.11 23.41
N ASP A 36 -20.96 31.74 22.69
CA ASP A 36 -21.97 31.13 21.80
C ASP A 36 -21.44 30.24 20.64
N ASP A 37 -20.12 30.07 20.50
CA ASP A 37 -19.46 29.31 19.43
C ASP A 37 -19.17 27.83 19.81
N GLY A 38 -19.75 27.36 20.92
CA GLY A 38 -19.40 26.09 21.58
C GLY A 38 -19.58 24.80 20.75
N GLN A 39 -20.21 24.84 19.58
CA GLN A 39 -20.33 23.65 18.71
C GLN A 39 -19.06 23.38 17.89
N ASP A 40 -18.36 24.43 17.44
CA ASP A 40 -17.18 24.27 16.58
C ASP A 40 -15.96 23.83 17.42
N LEU A 41 -15.78 24.47 18.59
CA LEU A 41 -14.73 24.15 19.55
C LEU A 41 -14.89 22.76 20.19
N MET A 42 -16.12 22.27 20.39
CA MET A 42 -16.34 20.91 20.87
C MET A 42 -16.04 19.86 19.78
N SER A 43 -16.26 20.19 18.50
CA SER A 43 -15.90 19.31 17.38
C SER A 43 -14.38 19.22 17.21
N ASP A 44 -13.69 20.34 17.40
CA ASP A 44 -12.23 20.44 17.39
C ASP A 44 -11.59 19.82 18.62
N ALA A 45 -12.21 19.96 19.80
CA ALA A 45 -11.75 19.30 21.02
C ALA A 45 -11.88 17.78 20.92
N LYS A 46 -13.00 17.26 20.39
CA LYS A 46 -13.18 15.82 20.14
C LYS A 46 -12.23 15.30 19.05
N SER A 47 -12.01 16.08 18.00
CA SER A 47 -11.05 15.76 16.93
C SER A 47 -9.62 15.75 17.46
N PHE A 48 -9.29 16.69 18.35
CA PHE A 48 -8.02 16.78 19.05
C PHE A 48 -7.82 15.63 20.03
N GLU A 49 -8.77 15.33 20.93
CA GLU A 49 -8.68 14.20 21.85
C GLU A 49 -8.52 12.86 21.10
N LYS A 50 -9.22 12.70 19.98
CA LYS A 50 -9.11 11.52 19.12
C LYS A 50 -7.82 11.47 18.31
N ALA A 51 -7.23 12.61 17.95
CA ALA A 51 -5.90 12.69 17.34
C ALA A 51 -4.79 12.48 18.37
N PHE A 52 -4.97 12.98 19.58
CA PHE A 52 -4.02 12.88 20.68
C PHE A 52 -3.96 11.48 21.28
N SER A 53 -5.12 10.83 21.48
CA SER A 53 -5.16 9.40 21.85
C SER A 53 -4.44 8.53 20.82
N TYR A 54 -4.59 8.86 19.53
CA TYR A 54 -3.94 8.15 18.45
C TYR A 54 -2.41 8.36 18.42
N LEU A 55 -1.96 9.59 18.66
CA LEU A 55 -0.53 9.87 18.84
C LEU A 55 0.04 9.20 20.08
N LYS A 56 -0.76 9.04 21.14
CA LYS A 56 -0.39 8.32 22.36
C LYS A 56 -0.27 6.81 22.12
N ASP A 57 -1.09 6.24 21.24
CA ASP A 57 -0.97 4.85 20.80
C ASP A 57 0.29 4.67 19.92
N LEU A 58 0.60 5.65 19.06
CA LEU A 58 1.86 5.72 18.30
C LEU A 58 3.09 5.87 19.21
N GLN A 59 2.99 6.64 20.31
CA GLN A 59 4.03 6.77 21.33
C GLN A 59 4.28 5.45 22.08
N GLN A 60 3.21 4.69 22.39
CA GLN A 60 3.37 3.38 23.03
C GLN A 60 4.07 2.35 22.12
N LEU A 61 3.97 2.51 20.80
CA LEU A 61 4.70 1.69 19.82
C LEU A 61 6.16 2.12 19.64
N THR A 62 6.55 3.30 20.11
CA THR A 62 7.86 3.92 19.87
C THR A 62 8.56 4.24 21.19
N HIS A 63 9.05 3.22 21.89
CA HIS A 63 9.77 3.39 23.16
C HIS A 63 10.97 4.36 23.05
N GLY A 64 10.83 5.61 23.53
CA GLY A 64 11.96 6.43 23.96
C GLY A 64 12.86 7.05 22.89
N THR A 65 12.44 7.13 21.62
CA THR A 65 13.31 7.58 20.51
C THR A 65 13.19 9.08 20.21
N ALA A 66 14.10 9.60 19.37
CA ALA A 66 14.07 10.98 18.86
C ALA A 66 12.73 11.38 18.20
N GLN A 67 11.88 10.40 17.85
CA GLN A 67 10.54 10.60 17.31
C GLN A 67 9.52 11.08 18.35
N GLU A 68 9.64 10.65 19.61
CA GLU A 68 8.84 11.21 20.71
C GLU A 68 9.10 12.73 20.78
N ARG A 69 10.37 13.16 20.70
CA ARG A 69 10.73 14.59 20.69
C ARG A 69 10.18 15.34 19.48
N ALA A 70 10.10 14.70 18.31
CA ALA A 70 9.57 15.32 17.10
C ALA A 70 8.05 15.49 17.17
N ILE A 71 7.31 14.49 17.65
CA ILE A 71 5.84 14.55 17.84
C ILE A 71 5.49 15.52 18.98
N HIS A 72 6.28 15.54 20.06
CA HIS A 72 6.11 16.50 21.16
C HIS A 72 6.45 17.95 20.78
N ALA A 73 7.26 18.16 19.74
CA ALA A 73 7.52 19.48 19.18
C ALA A 73 6.40 19.96 18.26
N LEU A 74 5.45 19.08 17.89
CA LEU A 74 4.30 19.48 17.10
C LEU A 74 3.29 20.20 17.98
N ASP A 75 2.90 21.41 17.57
CA ASP A 75 1.80 22.10 18.23
C ASP A 75 0.45 21.45 17.87
N ARG A 76 -0.61 21.86 18.60
CA ARG A 76 -1.98 21.38 18.39
C ARG A 76 -2.47 21.56 16.95
N GLU A 77 -2.08 22.66 16.30
CA GLU A 77 -2.47 22.98 14.94
C GLU A 77 -1.83 22.00 13.95
N GLN A 78 -0.55 21.67 14.14
CA GLN A 78 0.19 20.70 13.34
C GLN A 78 -0.37 19.29 13.49
N ILE A 79 -0.77 18.88 14.70
CA ILE A 79 -1.42 17.58 14.95
C ILE A 79 -2.76 17.48 14.22
N VAL A 80 -3.60 18.52 14.32
CA VAL A 80 -4.90 18.58 13.63
C VAL A 80 -4.69 18.58 12.10
N LYS A 81 -3.73 19.36 11.62
CA LYS A 81 -3.38 19.40 10.20
C LYS A 81 -2.92 18.04 9.69
N MET A 82 -2.08 17.33 10.45
CA MET A 82 -1.62 15.98 10.11
C MET A 82 -2.78 14.98 10.08
N ALA A 83 -3.67 15.01 11.08
CA ALA A 83 -4.84 14.12 11.15
C ALA A 83 -5.80 14.31 9.95
N ASN A 84 -5.79 15.50 9.34
CA ASN A 84 -6.62 15.86 8.20
C ASN A 84 -5.89 15.77 6.85
N LEU A 85 -4.67 15.21 6.81
CA LEU A 85 -3.99 14.95 5.55
C LEU A 85 -4.76 13.90 4.75
N THR A 86 -5.18 14.31 3.56
CA THR A 86 -5.89 13.47 2.62
C THR A 86 -5.24 13.52 1.25
N ARG A 87 -5.46 12.47 0.47
CA ARG A 87 -5.05 12.39 -0.93
C ARG A 87 -6.30 12.29 -1.81
N PRO A 88 -6.41 13.09 -2.89
CA PRO A 88 -7.47 12.91 -3.87
C PRO A 88 -7.24 11.62 -4.69
N LEU A 89 -8.32 10.93 -4.97
CA LEU A 89 -8.38 9.81 -5.90
C LEU A 89 -8.89 10.30 -7.28
N PRO A 90 -8.58 9.60 -8.38
CA PRO A 90 -9.08 9.93 -9.72
C PRO A 90 -10.60 10.12 -9.83
N THR A 91 -11.37 9.51 -8.93
CA THR A 91 -12.84 9.61 -8.87
C THR A 91 -13.35 10.82 -8.09
N GLY A 92 -12.45 11.69 -7.59
CA GLY A 92 -12.77 12.87 -6.80
C GLY A 92 -12.94 12.61 -5.29
N GLN A 93 -12.98 11.33 -4.88
CA GLN A 93 -12.96 10.95 -3.47
C GLN A 93 -11.60 11.29 -2.82
N HIS A 94 -11.58 11.37 -1.49
CA HIS A 94 -10.37 11.63 -0.73
C HIS A 94 -10.13 10.51 0.28
N VAL A 95 -8.91 9.98 0.30
CA VAL A 95 -8.47 9.00 1.29
C VAL A 95 -7.64 9.69 2.36
N SER A 96 -7.94 9.44 3.64
CA SER A 96 -7.08 9.91 4.74
C SER A 96 -5.78 9.12 4.75
N LEU A 97 -4.65 9.82 4.88
CA LEU A 97 -3.32 9.19 4.94
C LEU A 97 -3.03 8.56 6.31
N LEU A 98 -3.71 9.01 7.36
CA LEU A 98 -3.47 8.54 8.73
C LEU A 98 -4.66 7.76 9.31
N LYS A 99 -5.85 7.83 8.71
CA LYS A 99 -7.05 7.12 9.17
C LYS A 99 -7.88 6.62 7.99
N PRO A 100 -7.29 5.82 7.06
CA PRO A 100 -8.04 5.31 5.93
C PRO A 100 -9.20 4.44 6.42
N THR A 101 -10.38 4.66 5.83
CA THR A 101 -11.56 3.83 6.07
C THR A 101 -11.91 3.06 4.80
N ASP A 102 -12.52 1.89 4.95
CA ASP A 102 -13.01 1.07 3.83
C ASP A 102 -14.00 1.82 2.92
N SER A 103 -14.78 2.76 3.46
CA SER A 103 -15.69 3.60 2.67
C SER A 103 -14.98 4.67 1.84
N GLN A 104 -13.80 5.14 2.25
CA GLN A 104 -12.98 6.10 1.48
C GLN A 104 -12.16 5.45 0.37
N LEU A 105 -11.96 4.14 0.44
CA LEU A 105 -11.16 3.40 -0.53
C LEU A 105 -12.01 3.06 -1.75
N ASP A 106 -11.83 3.80 -2.85
CA ASP A 106 -12.37 3.43 -4.15
C ASP A 106 -11.42 2.46 -4.84
N LEU A 107 -11.83 1.20 -4.98
CA LEU A 107 -11.00 0.14 -5.57
C LEU A 107 -10.72 0.38 -7.05
N ALA A 108 -11.63 0.98 -7.83
CA ALA A 108 -11.29 1.33 -9.22
C ALA A 108 -10.21 2.40 -9.27
N ALA A 109 -10.34 3.40 -8.42
CA ALA A 109 -9.39 4.49 -8.38
C ALA A 109 -8.00 3.98 -7.94
N ILE A 110 -7.95 3.03 -6.99
CA ILE A 110 -6.72 2.37 -6.58
C ILE A 110 -6.12 1.57 -7.73
N VAL A 111 -6.88 0.69 -8.38
CA VAL A 111 -6.39 -0.10 -9.53
C VAL A 111 -5.94 0.79 -10.68
N HIS A 112 -6.67 1.87 -10.95
CA HIS A 112 -6.26 2.90 -11.91
C HIS A 112 -4.91 3.52 -11.54
N ASN A 113 -4.71 3.88 -10.26
CA ASN A 113 -3.43 4.41 -9.80
C ASN A 113 -2.31 3.38 -9.99
N LEU A 114 -2.51 2.11 -9.61
CA LEU A 114 -1.51 1.04 -9.80
C LEU A 114 -1.07 0.91 -11.26
N ASN A 115 -1.98 1.17 -12.21
CA ASN A 115 -1.67 1.18 -13.64
C ASN A 115 -0.79 2.36 -14.09
N ASN A 116 -0.68 3.41 -13.27
CA ASN A 116 0.10 4.61 -13.56
C ASN A 116 1.36 4.76 -12.68
N LEU A 117 1.44 4.05 -11.56
CA LEU A 117 2.60 4.07 -10.68
C LEU A 117 3.74 3.27 -11.29
N THR A 118 4.84 3.95 -11.61
CA THR A 118 6.00 3.33 -12.25
C THR A 118 6.87 2.61 -11.22
N ARG A 119 7.32 1.40 -11.58
CA ARG A 119 8.27 0.66 -10.75
C ARG A 119 9.70 1.13 -10.97
N PHE A 120 10.57 0.81 -10.03
CA PHE A 120 12.00 1.20 -10.05
C PHE A 120 12.19 2.71 -10.21
N GLY A 121 11.25 3.52 -9.69
CA GLY A 121 11.27 4.97 -9.83
C GLY A 121 11.23 5.44 -11.29
N GLY A 122 10.68 4.63 -12.20
CA GLY A 122 10.67 4.90 -13.64
C GLY A 122 11.95 4.54 -14.39
N SER A 123 12.89 3.82 -13.75
CA SER A 123 14.16 3.42 -14.37
C SER A 123 14.04 2.15 -15.24
N ALA A 124 12.94 1.40 -15.11
CA ALA A 124 12.66 0.24 -15.94
C ALA A 124 12.45 0.64 -17.41
N GLN A 125 12.90 -0.21 -18.32
CA GLN A 125 12.66 -0.09 -19.74
C GLN A 125 11.16 -0.03 -20.02
N TYR A 126 10.80 0.71 -21.07
CA TYR A 126 9.42 0.86 -21.47
C TYR A 126 8.95 -0.41 -22.20
N ILE A 127 7.81 -0.93 -21.78
CA ILE A 127 7.09 -2.02 -22.45
C ILE A 127 6.14 -1.38 -23.46
N ASN A 128 6.33 -1.62 -24.76
CA ASN A 128 5.53 -1.03 -25.83
C ASN A 128 5.31 0.50 -25.71
N ARG A 129 6.41 1.23 -25.45
CA ARG A 129 6.41 2.69 -25.26
C ARG A 129 5.60 3.16 -24.04
N LYS A 130 5.34 2.29 -23.06
CA LYS A 130 4.74 2.63 -21.78
C LYS A 130 5.66 2.24 -20.62
N PRO A 131 5.62 2.95 -19.49
CA PRO A 131 6.43 2.59 -18.34
C PRO A 131 5.96 1.25 -17.75
N TYR A 132 6.89 0.48 -17.18
CA TYR A 132 6.56 -0.66 -16.35
C TYR A 132 5.97 -0.18 -15.01
N THR A 133 4.82 -0.72 -14.63
CA THR A 133 4.02 -0.20 -13.50
C THR A 133 3.72 -1.26 -12.45
N VAL A 134 3.22 -0.84 -11.30
CA VAL A 134 2.81 -1.75 -10.21
C VAL A 134 1.73 -2.73 -10.71
N ALA A 135 0.84 -2.30 -11.60
CA ALA A 135 -0.12 -3.21 -12.24
C ALA A 135 0.54 -4.33 -13.06
N HIS A 136 1.63 -4.03 -13.78
CA HIS A 136 2.39 -5.05 -14.51
C HIS A 136 3.01 -6.05 -13.54
N HIS A 137 3.60 -5.56 -12.44
CA HIS A 137 4.16 -6.41 -11.39
C HIS A 137 3.14 -7.37 -10.77
N LEU A 138 1.97 -6.84 -10.39
CA LEU A 138 0.88 -7.68 -9.88
C LEU A 138 0.44 -8.73 -10.90
N LEU A 139 0.38 -8.39 -12.19
CA LEU A 139 0.07 -9.38 -13.21
C LEU A 139 1.20 -10.41 -13.39
N THR A 140 2.46 -9.99 -13.36
CA THR A 140 3.64 -10.87 -13.46
C THR A 140 3.61 -11.93 -12.37
N GLY A 141 3.49 -11.53 -11.09
CA GLY A 141 3.44 -12.52 -10.01
C GLY A 141 2.18 -13.37 -10.02
N PHE A 142 1.06 -12.83 -10.49
CA PHE A 142 -0.16 -13.63 -10.69
C PHE A 142 0.08 -14.72 -11.73
N LEU A 143 0.73 -14.41 -12.85
CA LEU A 143 1.06 -15.41 -13.88
C LEU A 143 2.13 -16.40 -13.39
N ILE A 144 3.07 -15.98 -12.54
CA ILE A 144 4.04 -16.89 -11.90
C ILE A 144 3.32 -17.88 -10.98
N ILE A 145 2.42 -17.41 -10.12
CA ILE A 145 1.63 -18.26 -9.21
C ILE A 145 0.79 -19.27 -10.00
N ASN A 146 0.25 -18.82 -11.14
CA ASN A 146 -0.67 -19.62 -11.95
C ASN A 146 -0.01 -20.11 -13.24
N ARG A 147 1.30 -20.41 -13.27
CA ARG A 147 1.99 -20.84 -14.49
C ARG A 147 1.25 -21.94 -15.28
N ASP A 148 0.52 -22.80 -14.56
CA ASP A 148 -0.32 -23.86 -15.12
C ASP A 148 -1.82 -23.47 -15.28
N ILE A 149 -2.15 -22.27 -15.81
CA ILE A 149 -3.56 -21.87 -16.02
C ILE A 149 -4.26 -22.91 -16.91
N PRO A 150 -5.41 -23.48 -16.50
CA PRO A 150 -6.21 -24.34 -17.36
C PRO A 150 -6.58 -23.65 -18.68
N ARG A 151 -6.69 -24.42 -19.78
CA ARG A 151 -6.99 -23.91 -21.14
C ARG A 151 -8.28 -23.09 -21.25
N ASP A 152 -9.17 -23.16 -20.26
CA ASP A 152 -10.38 -22.33 -20.19
C ASP A 152 -10.12 -20.90 -19.69
N GLY A 153 -8.86 -20.56 -19.39
CA GLY A 153 -8.44 -19.24 -18.92
C GLY A 153 -8.93 -18.90 -17.51
N THR A 154 -9.35 -19.89 -16.72
CA THR A 154 -9.81 -19.66 -15.35
C THR A 154 -8.68 -19.94 -14.35
N PRO A 155 -8.04 -18.91 -13.80
CA PRO A 155 -7.04 -19.10 -12.76
C PRO A 155 -7.70 -19.67 -11.49
N PRO A 156 -7.07 -20.62 -10.79
CA PRO A 156 -7.60 -21.14 -9.54
C PRO A 156 -7.77 -20.01 -8.51
N VAL A 157 -8.96 -19.91 -7.93
CA VAL A 157 -9.20 -19.00 -6.80
C VAL A 157 -8.51 -19.59 -5.58
N SER A 158 -7.28 -19.16 -5.32
CA SER A 158 -6.51 -19.51 -4.13
C SER A 158 -6.39 -18.30 -3.20
N ASP A 159 -6.20 -18.55 -1.90
CA ASP A 159 -5.91 -17.47 -0.97
C ASP A 159 -4.60 -16.77 -1.34
N LEU A 160 -3.60 -17.51 -1.82
CA LEU A 160 -2.36 -16.94 -2.33
C LEU A 160 -2.61 -15.90 -3.44
N ASN A 161 -3.47 -16.19 -4.41
CA ASN A 161 -3.84 -15.24 -5.47
C ASN A 161 -4.51 -13.98 -4.93
N LYS A 162 -5.42 -14.12 -3.97
CA LYS A 162 -6.10 -12.98 -3.34
C LYS A 162 -5.09 -12.10 -2.60
N TYR A 163 -4.25 -12.69 -1.77
CA TYR A 163 -3.26 -11.96 -1.00
C TYR A 163 -2.17 -11.35 -1.87
N TRP A 164 -1.76 -12.03 -2.95
CA TRP A 164 -0.87 -11.48 -3.96
C TRP A 164 -1.45 -10.24 -4.62
N LEU A 165 -2.67 -10.30 -5.14
CA LEU A 165 -3.29 -9.12 -5.79
C LEU A 165 -3.49 -7.95 -4.82
N ALA A 166 -3.66 -8.23 -3.52
CA ALA A 166 -3.85 -7.21 -2.49
C ALA A 166 -2.54 -6.59 -1.98
N HIS A 167 -1.38 -7.22 -2.19
CA HIS A 167 -0.18 -6.92 -1.41
C HIS A 167 0.42 -5.52 -1.63
N ASP A 168 0.27 -4.96 -2.84
CA ASP A 168 0.75 -3.62 -3.21
C ASP A 168 -0.39 -2.61 -3.41
N MET A 169 -1.64 -2.97 -3.09
CA MET A 169 -2.77 -2.06 -3.29
C MET A 169 -2.66 -0.77 -2.45
N GLN A 170 -1.95 -0.81 -1.32
CA GLN A 170 -1.66 0.40 -0.53
C GLN A 170 -0.86 1.43 -1.33
N GLU A 171 -0.03 1.02 -2.28
CA GLU A 171 0.72 1.96 -3.14
C GLU A 171 -0.23 2.78 -4.00
N GLY A 172 -1.27 2.14 -4.56
CA GLY A 172 -2.33 2.83 -5.29
C GLY A 172 -3.17 3.76 -4.40
N SER A 173 -3.27 3.46 -3.10
CA SER A 173 -3.94 4.29 -2.10
C SER A 173 -3.09 5.48 -1.64
N LEU A 174 -1.79 5.28 -1.44
CA LEU A 174 -0.82 6.30 -1.03
C LEU A 174 -0.34 7.16 -2.21
N GLY A 175 -0.40 6.61 -3.43
CA GLY A 175 -0.05 7.28 -4.67
C GLY A 175 1.42 7.20 -5.08
N PHE A 176 2.18 6.25 -4.53
CA PHE A 176 3.57 6.03 -4.92
C PHE A 176 4.04 4.62 -4.56
N ASP A 177 4.98 4.11 -5.37
CA ASP A 177 5.83 2.95 -5.08
C ASP A 177 7.14 3.47 -4.46
N MET A 178 7.43 3.08 -3.21
CA MET A 178 8.69 3.43 -2.57
C MET A 178 9.74 2.34 -2.82
N ILE A 179 10.66 2.63 -3.76
CA ILE A 179 11.76 1.71 -4.04
C ILE A 179 12.62 1.41 -2.82
N ARG A 180 13.14 0.17 -2.75
CA ARG A 180 13.91 -0.37 -1.63
C ARG A 180 15.06 0.52 -1.12
N PRO A 181 15.88 1.19 -1.98
CA PRO A 181 16.92 2.09 -1.48
C PRO A 181 16.40 3.26 -0.64
N HIS A 182 15.21 3.79 -0.94
CA HIS A 182 14.59 4.82 -0.10
C HIS A 182 14.08 4.24 1.21
N LYS A 183 13.48 3.04 1.17
CA LYS A 183 13.08 2.32 2.40
C LYS A 183 14.29 2.11 3.32
N ASP A 184 15.42 1.68 2.76
CA ASP A 184 16.67 1.45 3.50
C ASP A 184 17.30 2.76 3.99
N LEU A 185 17.22 3.85 3.22
CA LEU A 185 17.62 5.18 3.67
C LEU A 185 16.82 5.62 4.91
N PHE A 186 15.49 5.45 4.92
CA PHE A 186 14.65 5.79 6.09
C PHE A 186 14.89 4.88 7.29
N LYS A 187 15.33 3.63 7.09
CA LYS A 187 15.76 2.76 8.19
C LYS A 187 17.04 3.28 8.83
N ILE A 188 17.98 3.81 8.03
CA ILE A 188 19.26 4.35 8.50
C ILE A 188 19.06 5.72 9.19
N LEU A 189 18.25 6.60 8.61
CA LEU A 189 18.07 7.99 9.07
C LEU A 189 16.96 8.18 10.13
N ALA A 190 16.29 7.11 10.53
CA ALA A 190 15.03 7.09 11.30
C ALA A 190 13.80 7.58 10.50
N GLY A 191 12.61 7.07 10.86
CA GLY A 191 11.33 7.38 10.19
C GLY A 191 10.69 6.21 9.42
N TRP A 192 11.41 5.10 9.23
CA TRP A 192 10.86 3.91 8.56
C TRP A 192 9.65 3.31 9.29
N ASP A 193 9.66 3.28 10.61
CA ASP A 193 8.56 2.86 11.48
C ASP A 193 7.27 3.64 11.24
N ILE A 194 7.35 4.97 11.07
CA ILE A 194 6.18 5.81 10.76
C ILE A 194 5.64 5.48 9.37
N PHE A 195 6.53 5.36 8.40
CA PHE A 195 6.12 5.03 7.04
C PHE A 195 5.52 3.62 6.96
N LYS A 196 6.15 2.65 7.63
CA LYS A 196 5.63 1.28 7.76
C LYS A 196 4.27 1.25 8.43
N TYR A 197 4.08 2.06 9.48
CA TYR A 197 2.77 2.19 10.12
C TYR A 197 1.70 2.70 9.15
N ILE A 198 2.03 3.69 8.31
CA ILE A 198 1.13 4.22 7.28
C ILE A 198 0.83 3.14 6.22
N GLU A 199 1.83 2.39 5.76
CA GLU A 199 1.60 1.23 4.87
C GLU A 199 0.65 0.22 5.55
N ASP A 200 0.92 -0.16 6.80
CA ASP A 200 0.17 -1.20 7.53
C ASP A 200 -1.31 -0.81 7.75
N ILE A 201 -1.63 0.46 8.08
CA ILE A 201 -3.03 0.90 8.24
C ILE A 201 -3.79 0.99 6.91
N HIS A 202 -3.12 1.34 5.81
CA HIS A 202 -3.72 1.34 4.48
C HIS A 202 -3.97 -0.09 4.01
N SER A 203 -2.99 -0.99 4.17
CA SER A 203 -3.16 -2.41 3.87
C SER A 203 -4.28 -3.02 4.71
N ALA A 204 -4.37 -2.71 6.02
CA ALA A 204 -5.47 -3.18 6.87
C ALA A 204 -6.85 -2.74 6.36
N ALA A 205 -7.01 -1.47 5.98
CA ALA A 205 -8.26 -0.93 5.45
C ALA A 205 -8.64 -1.57 4.10
N ILE A 206 -7.65 -1.82 3.23
CA ILE A 206 -7.85 -2.51 1.95
C ILE A 206 -8.27 -3.97 2.18
N HIS A 207 -7.56 -4.71 3.03
CA HIS A 207 -7.89 -6.10 3.36
C HIS A 207 -9.30 -6.22 3.92
N LYS A 208 -9.68 -5.31 4.83
CA LYS A 208 -11.05 -5.23 5.34
C LYS A 208 -12.07 -5.02 4.22
N LYS A 209 -11.81 -4.11 3.28
CA LYS A 209 -12.70 -3.85 2.14
C LYS A 209 -12.82 -5.06 1.19
N LEU A 210 -11.74 -5.82 1.04
CA LEU A 210 -11.70 -7.05 0.23
C LEU A 210 -12.24 -8.29 0.96
N GLY A 211 -12.61 -8.18 2.23
CA GLY A 211 -13.02 -9.32 3.04
C GLY A 211 -11.88 -10.29 3.40
N LEU A 212 -10.64 -9.82 3.38
CA LEU A 212 -9.44 -10.58 3.74
C LEU A 212 -9.06 -10.37 5.21
N GLN A 213 -8.41 -11.38 5.80
CA GLN A 213 -7.82 -11.26 7.14
C GLN A 213 -6.59 -10.34 7.12
N TRP A 214 -6.48 -9.47 8.12
CA TRP A 214 -5.27 -8.69 8.44
C TRP A 214 -4.95 -8.81 9.94
N PRO A 215 -3.68 -9.04 10.35
CA PRO A 215 -2.51 -9.30 9.50
C PRO A 215 -2.66 -10.57 8.65
N VAL A 216 -1.94 -10.61 7.53
CA VAL A 216 -1.91 -11.76 6.61
C VAL A 216 -1.42 -13.01 7.37
N PRO A 217 -2.04 -14.19 7.20
CA PRO A 217 -1.52 -15.44 7.73
C PRO A 217 -0.04 -15.64 7.39
N GLN A 218 0.78 -16.05 8.35
CA GLN A 218 2.24 -16.03 8.23
C GLN A 218 2.76 -16.89 7.07
N ASP A 219 2.15 -18.05 6.84
CA ASP A 219 2.45 -18.97 5.74
C ASP A 219 2.13 -18.36 4.38
N VAL A 220 1.01 -17.66 4.26
CA VAL A 220 0.62 -16.95 3.03
C VAL A 220 1.50 -15.72 2.82
N ALA A 221 1.80 -14.97 3.88
CA ALA A 221 2.69 -13.81 3.82
C ALA A 221 4.09 -14.19 3.34
N ALA A 222 4.61 -15.35 3.79
CA ALA A 222 5.89 -15.88 3.33
C ALA A 222 5.87 -16.22 1.84
N GLN A 223 4.81 -16.88 1.35
CA GLN A 223 4.64 -17.19 -0.07
C GLN A 223 4.51 -15.93 -0.93
N VAL A 224 3.70 -14.96 -0.52
CA VAL A 224 3.58 -13.66 -1.22
C VAL A 224 4.94 -12.97 -1.30
N LYS A 225 5.71 -12.98 -0.21
CA LYS A 225 7.05 -12.37 -0.17
C LYS A 225 8.03 -13.06 -1.11
N GLU A 226 7.97 -14.39 -1.20
CA GLU A 226 8.78 -15.19 -2.12
C GLU A 226 8.46 -14.86 -3.57
N ILE A 227 7.17 -14.77 -3.94
CA ILE A 227 6.76 -14.36 -5.29
C ILE A 227 7.20 -12.92 -5.60
N ASP A 228 7.04 -11.99 -4.67
CA ASP A 228 7.50 -10.60 -4.82
C ASP A 228 9.02 -10.53 -5.04
N ASP A 229 9.80 -11.33 -4.30
CA ASP A 229 11.25 -11.41 -4.48
C ASP A 229 11.62 -11.96 -5.87
N ILE A 230 10.96 -13.03 -6.33
CA ILE A 230 11.15 -13.60 -7.67
C ILE A 230 10.82 -12.56 -8.75
N CYS A 231 9.68 -11.86 -8.61
CA CYS A 231 9.29 -10.78 -9.50
C CYS A 231 10.34 -9.67 -9.52
N CYS A 232 10.76 -9.17 -8.36
CA CYS A 232 11.72 -8.08 -8.24
C CYS A 232 13.06 -8.42 -8.92
N VAL A 233 13.59 -9.63 -8.70
CA VAL A 233 14.84 -10.07 -9.32
C VAL A 233 14.70 -10.24 -10.82
N SER A 234 13.61 -10.87 -11.28
CA SER A 234 13.34 -11.06 -12.72
C SER A 234 13.19 -9.72 -13.44
N GLU A 235 12.36 -8.83 -12.89
CA GLU A 235 12.15 -7.48 -13.41
C GLU A 235 13.46 -6.67 -13.45
N GLY A 236 14.22 -6.69 -12.35
CA GLY A 236 15.49 -5.98 -12.29
C GLY A 236 16.54 -6.53 -13.25
N MET A 237 16.52 -7.85 -13.51
CA MET A 237 17.43 -8.49 -14.46
C MET A 237 17.11 -8.14 -15.91
N TYR A 238 15.83 -8.19 -16.28
CA TYR A 238 15.40 -8.12 -17.68
C TYR A 238 14.89 -6.74 -18.11
N LEU A 239 14.41 -5.90 -17.20
CA LEU A 239 13.85 -4.59 -17.51
C LEU A 239 14.78 -3.42 -17.17
N LEU A 240 15.81 -3.59 -16.34
CA LEU A 240 16.77 -2.51 -16.11
C LEU A 240 17.90 -2.57 -17.13
N THR A 241 18.26 -1.42 -17.71
CA THR A 241 19.31 -1.31 -18.74
C THR A 241 20.67 -1.80 -18.24
N ASN A 242 20.93 -1.66 -16.95
CA ASN A 242 22.08 -2.28 -16.29
C ASN A 242 21.52 -3.21 -15.22
N THR A 243 21.74 -4.52 -15.36
CA THR A 243 21.39 -5.50 -14.33
C THR A 243 22.04 -5.07 -13.02
N PRO A 244 21.26 -4.69 -11.98
CA PRO A 244 21.85 -4.31 -10.72
C PRO A 244 22.49 -5.57 -10.14
N THR A 245 23.80 -5.51 -9.89
CA THR A 245 24.53 -6.60 -9.22
C THR A 245 24.09 -6.81 -7.76
N ASP A 246 23.26 -5.91 -7.23
CA ASP A 246 22.81 -5.96 -5.84
C ASP A 246 21.40 -5.40 -5.64
N LEU A 247 20.38 -6.15 -6.08
CA LEU A 247 18.99 -5.90 -5.68
C LEU A 247 18.76 -6.22 -4.19
N ASN A 248 19.76 -6.76 -3.47
CA ASN A 248 19.68 -7.20 -2.08
C ASN A 248 18.50 -8.17 -1.80
N VAL A 249 18.09 -8.94 -2.81
CA VAL A 249 17.03 -9.95 -2.74
C VAL A 249 17.62 -11.34 -2.94
N LYS A 250 17.19 -12.31 -2.13
CA LYS A 250 17.65 -13.70 -2.19
C LYS A 250 16.62 -14.57 -2.90
N ALA A 251 16.45 -14.35 -4.19
CA ALA A 251 15.63 -15.19 -5.06
C ALA A 251 16.36 -15.39 -6.40
N GLU A 252 16.08 -16.51 -7.05
CA GLU A 252 16.51 -16.74 -8.43
C GLU A 252 15.47 -16.09 -9.36
N PRO A 253 15.91 -15.43 -10.44
CA PRO A 253 14.98 -14.95 -11.46
C PRO A 253 14.27 -16.14 -12.10
N VAL A 254 13.09 -15.90 -12.65
CA VAL A 254 12.53 -16.86 -13.61
C VAL A 254 13.44 -16.94 -14.84
N ASP A 255 13.37 -18.06 -15.57
CA ASP A 255 14.13 -18.21 -16.80
C ASP A 255 13.73 -17.15 -17.85
N SER A 256 14.67 -16.78 -18.72
CA SER A 256 14.47 -15.69 -19.68
C SER A 256 13.41 -16.01 -20.73
N GLU A 257 13.21 -17.29 -21.06
CA GLU A 257 12.19 -17.72 -22.01
C GLU A 257 10.80 -17.44 -21.43
N PHE A 258 10.55 -17.90 -20.21
CA PHE A 258 9.31 -17.62 -19.49
C PHE A 258 9.12 -16.12 -19.24
N PHE A 259 10.17 -15.37 -18.89
CA PHE A 259 10.04 -13.92 -18.73
C PHE A 259 9.64 -13.23 -20.04
N ASN A 260 10.21 -13.65 -21.17
CA ASN A 260 9.83 -13.11 -22.48
C ASN A 260 8.39 -13.45 -22.85
N GLU A 261 7.90 -14.65 -22.53
CA GLU A 261 6.49 -15.01 -22.70
C GLU A 261 5.56 -14.11 -21.86
N LEU A 262 5.93 -13.85 -20.60
CA LEU A 262 5.19 -12.94 -19.73
C LEU A 262 5.14 -11.52 -20.33
N MET A 263 6.29 -11.03 -20.80
CA MET A 263 6.38 -9.70 -21.41
C MET A 263 5.64 -9.64 -22.74
N GLU A 264 5.67 -10.69 -23.56
CA GLU A 264 4.90 -10.77 -24.80
C GLU A 264 3.39 -10.76 -24.51
N TYR A 265 2.94 -11.56 -23.56
CA TYR A 265 1.55 -11.56 -23.10
C TYR A 265 1.11 -10.16 -22.63
N GLN A 266 1.92 -9.49 -21.83
CA GLN A 266 1.65 -8.11 -21.39
C GLN A 266 1.75 -7.09 -22.54
N ASN A 267 2.66 -7.28 -23.49
CA ASN A 267 2.83 -6.43 -24.67
C ASN A 267 1.62 -6.47 -25.60
N GLN A 268 1.00 -7.64 -25.75
CA GLN A 268 -0.22 -7.80 -26.56
C GLN A 268 -1.43 -7.06 -25.96
N MET A 269 -1.32 -6.61 -24.70
CA MET A 269 -2.33 -5.79 -24.06
C MET A 269 -2.10 -4.30 -24.35
N GLU A 270 -3.11 -3.63 -24.94
CA GLU A 270 -3.16 -2.17 -24.85
C GLU A 270 -3.24 -1.71 -23.38
N VAL A 271 -2.94 -0.45 -23.07
CA VAL A 271 -2.92 0.03 -21.66
C VAL A 271 -4.29 -0.08 -21.00
N TYR A 272 -5.34 0.19 -21.77
CA TYR A 272 -6.71 -0.03 -21.33
C TYR A 272 -7.00 -1.53 -21.09
N THR A 273 -6.29 -2.42 -21.77
CA THR A 273 -6.42 -3.87 -21.66
C THR A 273 -5.67 -4.42 -20.45
N LEU A 274 -4.51 -3.89 -20.07
CA LEU A 274 -3.81 -4.31 -18.84
C LEU A 274 -4.64 -4.00 -17.58
N SER A 275 -5.16 -2.76 -17.48
CA SER A 275 -6.08 -2.40 -16.41
C SER A 275 -7.28 -3.33 -16.40
N ARG A 276 -7.88 -3.62 -17.56
CA ARG A 276 -9.01 -4.56 -17.67
C ARG A 276 -8.67 -5.98 -17.21
N HIS A 277 -7.50 -6.52 -17.56
CA HIS A 277 -7.08 -7.84 -17.11
C HIS A 277 -6.89 -7.88 -15.60
N LEU A 278 -6.25 -6.86 -15.04
CA LEU A 278 -6.07 -6.76 -13.61
C LEU A 278 -7.43 -6.59 -12.90
N PHE A 279 -8.33 -5.77 -13.44
CA PHE A 279 -9.72 -5.65 -12.97
C PHE A 279 -10.47 -6.98 -13.02
N VAL A 280 -10.31 -7.75 -14.10
CA VAL A 280 -10.88 -9.08 -14.25
C VAL A 280 -10.33 -10.04 -13.19
N CYS A 281 -9.02 -10.00 -12.91
CA CYS A 281 -8.41 -10.80 -11.85
C CYS A 281 -9.01 -10.41 -10.49
N PHE A 282 -9.13 -9.10 -10.22
CA PHE A 282 -9.76 -8.59 -9.01
C PHE A 282 -11.25 -8.97 -8.89
N GLU A 283 -12.04 -8.86 -9.96
CA GLU A 283 -13.45 -9.25 -10.00
C GLU A 283 -13.62 -10.74 -9.69
N LYS A 284 -12.80 -11.60 -10.28
CA LYS A 284 -12.82 -13.04 -10.00
C LYS A 284 -12.42 -13.36 -8.56
N MET A 285 -11.41 -12.67 -8.03
CA MET A 285 -10.90 -12.94 -6.68
C MET A 285 -11.78 -12.32 -5.58
N PHE A 286 -12.47 -11.22 -5.90
CA PHE A 286 -13.27 -10.41 -4.97
C PHE A 286 -14.60 -9.94 -5.60
N PRO A 287 -15.49 -10.86 -6.01
CA PRO A 287 -16.69 -10.52 -6.77
C PRO A 287 -17.57 -9.51 -6.03
N GLU A 288 -17.76 -9.65 -4.72
CA GLU A 288 -18.57 -8.72 -3.94
C GLU A 288 -17.98 -7.30 -3.85
N ALA A 289 -16.66 -7.19 -3.87
CA ALA A 289 -15.98 -5.89 -3.78
C ALA A 289 -15.93 -5.16 -5.13
N PHE A 290 -16.06 -5.89 -6.25
CA PHE A 290 -15.91 -5.36 -7.61
C PHE A 290 -17.18 -5.44 -8.48
N LYS A 291 -18.27 -6.07 -8.03
CA LYS A 291 -19.52 -6.23 -8.79
C LYS A 291 -20.10 -4.94 -9.36
N ASP A 292 -19.97 -3.83 -8.62
CA ASP A 292 -20.55 -2.54 -9.01
C ASP A 292 -19.58 -1.66 -9.81
N LEU A 293 -18.33 -2.10 -10.01
CA LEU A 293 -17.26 -1.32 -10.62
C LEU A 293 -17.19 -1.48 -12.15
N MET A 294 -17.52 -2.66 -12.67
CA MET A 294 -17.46 -2.94 -14.12
C MET A 294 -18.41 -2.06 -14.95
N PRO A 295 -19.68 -1.83 -14.55
CA PRO A 295 -20.58 -0.96 -15.29
C PRO A 295 -20.13 0.52 -15.29
N VAL A 296 -19.53 0.98 -14.19
CA VAL A 296 -19.04 2.38 -14.02
C VAL A 296 -17.85 2.66 -14.93
N LEU A 297 -17.01 1.65 -15.18
CA LEU A 297 -15.89 1.74 -16.10
C LEU A 297 -16.30 1.52 -17.57
N GLY A 298 -17.59 1.28 -17.84
CA GLY A 298 -18.11 1.01 -19.18
C GLY A 298 -17.65 -0.33 -19.76
N PHE A 299 -17.36 -1.31 -18.91
CA PHE A 299 -16.83 -2.61 -19.32
C PHE A 299 -17.85 -3.72 -19.12
N ASP A 300 -18.03 -4.56 -20.14
CA ASP A 300 -18.71 -5.84 -20.03
C ASP A 300 -17.68 -6.92 -19.66
N SER A 301 -17.82 -7.52 -18.48
CA SER A 301 -16.91 -8.55 -17.98
C SER A 301 -16.91 -9.77 -18.90
N ALA A 302 -18.06 -10.16 -19.46
CA ALA A 302 -18.16 -11.31 -20.38
C ALA A 302 -17.40 -11.07 -21.69
N THR A 303 -17.54 -9.88 -22.29
CA THR A 303 -16.78 -9.49 -23.47
C THR A 303 -15.28 -9.40 -23.18
N THR A 304 -14.91 -8.88 -22.00
CA THR A 304 -13.51 -8.82 -21.59
C THR A 304 -12.94 -10.22 -21.44
N PHE A 305 -13.57 -11.12 -20.67
CA PHE A 305 -13.15 -12.52 -20.54
C PHE A 305 -12.98 -13.24 -21.87
N LYS A 306 -13.90 -13.01 -22.82
CA LYS A 306 -13.79 -13.57 -24.15
C LYS A 306 -12.55 -13.05 -24.89
N ILE A 307 -12.26 -11.76 -24.83
CA ILE A 307 -11.03 -11.19 -25.44
C ILE A 307 -9.78 -11.79 -24.80
N ILE A 308 -9.75 -11.90 -23.47
CA ILE A 308 -8.62 -12.51 -22.73
C ILE A 308 -8.45 -13.97 -23.17
N ALA A 309 -9.53 -14.75 -23.19
CA ALA A 309 -9.52 -16.16 -23.56
C ALA A 309 -9.16 -16.37 -25.04
N ASP A 310 -9.67 -15.54 -25.95
CA ASP A 310 -9.36 -15.59 -27.38
C ASP A 310 -7.88 -15.18 -27.63
N GLN A 311 -7.33 -14.25 -26.85
CA GLN A 311 -5.91 -13.86 -26.92
C GLN A 311 -4.98 -14.92 -26.30
N ALA A 312 -5.35 -15.51 -25.16
CA ALA A 312 -4.58 -16.56 -24.50
C ALA A 312 -4.63 -17.88 -25.29
N GLY A 313 -5.79 -18.23 -25.86
CA GLY A 313 -5.99 -19.44 -26.66
C GLY A 313 -5.32 -19.40 -28.04
N ALA A 314 -4.95 -18.22 -28.54
CA ALA A 314 -4.26 -18.07 -29.82
C ALA A 314 -2.73 -18.27 -29.75
N ASN A 315 -2.11 -18.17 -28.56
CA ASN A 315 -0.65 -18.12 -28.42
C ASN A 315 -0.02 -19.16 -27.47
N PHE A 316 -0.81 -19.92 -26.69
CA PHE A 316 -0.29 -21.04 -25.90
C PHE A 316 -0.42 -22.39 -26.66
N GLU A 317 0.26 -22.54 -27.80
CA GLU A 317 0.70 -23.88 -28.25
C GLU A 317 1.95 -24.26 -27.46
N VAL A 318 1.79 -24.61 -26.18
CA VAL A 318 2.83 -25.35 -25.47
C VAL A 318 2.87 -26.73 -26.12
N GLN A 319 3.94 -26.99 -26.89
CA GLN A 319 4.25 -28.32 -27.36
C GLN A 319 4.31 -29.24 -26.15
N ASN A 320 3.47 -30.28 -26.14
CA ASN A 320 3.53 -31.33 -25.14
C ASN A 320 4.96 -31.89 -25.07
N VAL A 321 5.60 -31.77 -23.91
CA VAL A 321 6.72 -32.61 -23.48
C VAL A 321 6.30 -33.29 -22.19
#